data_AF-A0AAT9L8Q0-F1
#
_entry.id   AF-A0AAT9L8Q0-F1
#
_cell.length_a   1.000
_cell.length_b   1.000
_cell.length_c   1.000
_cell.angle_alpha   90.00
_cell.angle_beta   90.00
_cell.angle_gamma   90.00
#
_symmetry.space_group_name_H-M   'P 1'
#
loop_
_entity.id
_entity.type
_entity.pdbx_description
1 polymer ?
#
loop_
_entity_poly.entity_id
_entity_poly.type
_entity_poly.pdbx_seq_one_letter_code
_entity_poly.pdbx_strand_id
1 'polypeptide(L)'
;MPISPDELAVYRYTPEGGNLGLIVKYGNWGCASPDSDGPPFETVGNEIYQPLDLSAHITVTDPIVKSTENQPITVQKFLDWLETHPNSGLVFTYRLNSDGAINHLEQVFTP
;
A
#
# COMPACT_ATOMS: atom_id res chain seq x y z
N MET A 1 -16.30 9.83 -6.50
CA MET A 1 -16.64 8.42 -6.22
C MET A 1 -16.45 8.18 -4.72
N PRO A 2 -17.08 7.17 -4.09
CA PRO A 2 -16.80 6.86 -2.69
C PRO A 2 -15.33 6.46 -2.52
N ILE A 3 -14.74 6.81 -1.39
CA ILE A 3 -13.39 6.39 -1.00
C ILE A 3 -13.38 4.88 -0.84
N SER A 4 -12.37 4.21 -1.39
CA SER A 4 -12.18 2.76 -1.21
C SER A 4 -11.91 2.47 0.28
N PRO A 5 -12.77 1.71 0.98
CA PRO A 5 -12.60 1.46 2.41
C PRO A 5 -11.41 0.54 2.70
N ASP A 6 -11.11 -0.36 1.77
CA ASP A 6 -10.16 -1.45 1.95
C ASP A 6 -8.85 -1.23 1.19
N GLU A 7 -8.67 -0.07 0.56
CA GLU A 7 -7.49 0.24 -0.26
C GLU A 7 -6.83 1.55 0.15
N LEU A 8 -5.51 1.56 0.08
CA LEU A 8 -4.69 2.72 0.41
C LEU A 8 -3.47 2.76 -0.51
N ALA A 9 -2.97 3.96 -0.76
CA ALA A 9 -1.69 4.17 -1.43
C ALA A 9 -0.58 4.32 -0.38
N VAL A 10 0.46 3.49 -0.47
CA VAL A 10 1.61 3.52 0.45
C VAL A 10 2.73 4.38 -0.16
N TYR A 11 3.28 5.30 0.64
CA TYR A 11 4.31 6.23 0.18
C TYR A 11 5.66 6.01 0.84
N ARG A 12 5.68 5.91 2.16
CA ARG A 12 6.88 5.79 2.99
C ARG A 12 6.54 5.11 4.30
N TYR A 13 7.54 4.78 5.09
CA TYR A 13 7.35 4.29 6.44
C TYR A 13 8.06 5.22 7.44
N THR A 14 7.60 5.22 8.69
CA THR A 14 8.26 5.95 9.77
C THR A 14 8.22 5.16 11.07
N PRO A 15 9.34 5.07 11.80
CA PRO A 15 9.36 4.55 13.17
C PRO A 15 8.97 5.68 14.13
N GLU A 16 7.69 6.05 14.19
CA GLU A 16 7.18 7.04 15.16
C GLU A 16 6.62 6.36 16.42
N GLY A 17 6.91 6.95 17.59
CA GLY A 17 6.32 6.51 18.86
C GLY A 17 6.73 5.11 19.34
N GLY A 18 7.83 4.56 18.81
CA GLY A 18 8.31 3.21 19.14
C GLY A 18 7.65 2.08 18.34
N ASN A 19 6.73 2.42 17.42
CA ASN A 19 6.07 1.49 16.53
C ASN A 19 6.36 1.81 15.07
N LEU A 20 6.47 0.76 14.26
CA LEU A 20 6.60 0.90 12.82
C LEU A 20 5.23 1.27 12.23
N GLY A 21 5.18 2.32 11.40
CA GLY A 21 3.97 2.66 10.67
C GLY A 21 4.25 3.10 9.25
N LEU A 22 3.22 2.95 8.41
CA LEU A 22 3.20 3.39 7.04
C LEU A 22 2.56 4.77 6.95
N ILE A 23 3.11 5.61 6.09
CA ILE A 23 2.50 6.84 5.63
C ILE A 23 1.72 6.51 4.37
N VAL A 24 0.40 6.63 4.48
CA VAL A 24 -0.53 6.22 3.44
C VAL A 24 -1.49 7.35 3.08
N LYS A 25 -2.12 7.26 1.92
CA LYS A 25 -3.28 8.08 1.57
C LYS A 25 -4.43 7.18 1.14
N TYR A 26 -5.63 7.52 1.59
CA TYR A 26 -6.83 6.94 1.01
C TYR A 26 -7.09 7.52 -0.37
N GLY A 27 -7.90 6.82 -1.15
CA GLY A 27 -8.21 7.22 -2.51
C GLY A 27 -9.47 6.56 -3.01
N ASN A 28 -9.77 6.80 -4.27
CA ASN A 28 -10.82 6.11 -5.00
C ASN A 28 -10.32 5.77 -6.40
N TRP A 29 -10.80 4.68 -6.95
CA TRP A 29 -10.61 4.42 -8.38
C TRP A 29 -11.37 5.47 -9.20
N GLY A 30 -10.65 6.06 -10.16
CA GLY A 30 -11.21 6.93 -11.17
C GLY A 30 -11.97 6.15 -12.24
N CYS A 31 -12.40 6.85 -13.29
CA CYS A 31 -12.95 6.18 -14.45
C CYS A 31 -11.81 5.66 -15.34
N ALA A 32 -11.89 4.40 -15.76
CA ALA A 32 -11.00 3.87 -16.78
C ALA A 32 -11.17 4.69 -18.07
N SER A 33 -10.05 5.16 -18.63
CA SER A 33 -10.05 5.76 -19.96
C SER A 33 -9.97 4.65 -21.02
N PRO A 34 -10.55 4.83 -22.23
CA PRO A 34 -10.54 3.80 -23.27
C PRO A 34 -9.13 3.32 -23.67
N ASP A 35 -8.13 4.17 -23.48
CA ASP A 35 -6.73 3.94 -23.84
C ASP A 35 -5.83 3.59 -22.63
N SER A 36 -6.42 3.24 -21.47
CA SER A 36 -5.68 2.94 -20.26
C SER A 36 -5.93 1.50 -19.80
N ASP A 37 -4.88 0.83 -19.33
CA ASP A 37 -4.91 -0.57 -18.88
C ASP A 37 -5.71 -0.79 -17.57
N GLY A 38 -6.20 0.29 -16.94
CA GLY A 38 -7.10 0.24 -15.80
C GLY A 38 -7.53 1.63 -15.33
N PRO A 39 -8.50 1.74 -14.41
CA PRO A 39 -8.80 3.02 -13.77
C PRO A 39 -7.59 3.50 -12.94
N PRO A 40 -7.25 4.80 -12.94
CA PRO A 40 -6.22 5.31 -12.05
C PRO A 40 -6.74 5.35 -10.61
N PHE A 41 -5.88 5.07 -9.63
CA PHE A 41 -6.20 5.31 -8.22
C PHE A 41 -5.91 6.77 -7.85
N GLU A 42 -6.97 7.54 -7.59
CA GLU A 42 -6.86 8.94 -7.23
C GLU A 42 -6.80 9.07 -5.71
N THR A 43 -5.62 9.43 -5.19
CA THR A 43 -5.49 9.68 -3.74
C THR A 43 -6.19 10.98 -3.35
N VAL A 44 -6.89 10.95 -2.22
CA VAL A 44 -7.65 12.08 -1.69
C VAL A 44 -7.29 12.33 -0.23
N GLY A 45 -7.32 13.60 0.17
CA GLY A 45 -7.04 14.02 1.54
C GLY A 45 -5.56 14.05 1.90
N ASN A 46 -5.30 14.03 3.21
CA ASN A 46 -3.96 14.16 3.79
C ASN A 46 -3.30 12.79 3.95
N GLU A 47 -1.96 12.82 4.01
CA GLU A 47 -1.20 11.67 4.47
C GLU A 47 -1.59 11.31 5.91
N ILE A 48 -1.81 10.02 6.13
CA ILE A 48 -2.14 9.47 7.44
C ILE A 48 -1.08 8.46 7.87
N TYR A 49 -0.90 8.35 9.18
CA TYR A 49 -0.06 7.33 9.80
C TYR A 49 -0.92 6.10 10.10
N GLN A 50 -0.52 4.95 9.57
CA GLN A 50 -1.16 3.66 9.83
C GLN A 50 -0.14 2.70 10.45
N PRO A 51 -0.33 2.23 11.69
CA PRO A 51 0.57 1.26 12.30
C PRO A 51 0.67 -0.03 11.47
N LEU A 52 1.87 -0.62 11.42
CA LEU A 52 2.15 -1.87 10.72
C LEU A 52 2.63 -2.92 11.72
N ASP A 53 1.98 -4.08 11.70
CA ASP A 53 2.42 -5.24 12.46
C ASP A 53 3.72 -5.80 11.85
N LEU A 54 4.73 -6.03 12.68
CA LEU A 54 6.01 -6.62 12.23
C LEU A 54 5.86 -8.06 11.72
N SER A 55 4.73 -8.70 12.03
CA SER A 55 4.35 -10.02 11.54
C SER A 55 3.33 -9.97 10.40
N ALA A 56 3.06 -8.79 9.83
CA ALA A 56 2.09 -8.62 8.76
C ALA A 56 2.40 -9.53 7.56
N HIS A 57 1.34 -10.12 7.00
CA HIS A 57 1.41 -10.83 5.74
C HIS A 57 1.41 -9.83 4.59
N ILE A 58 2.52 -9.72 3.86
CA ILE A 58 2.67 -8.77 2.77
C ILE A 58 2.86 -9.54 1.46
N THR A 59 2.01 -9.27 0.48
CA THR A 59 2.19 -9.74 -0.90
C THR A 59 2.33 -8.55 -1.85
N VAL A 60 3.27 -8.68 -2.79
CA VAL A 60 3.66 -7.62 -3.72
C VAL A 60 3.82 -8.16 -5.13
N THR A 61 3.73 -7.28 -6.11
CA THR A 61 3.89 -7.57 -7.54
C THR A 61 4.83 -6.52 -8.15
N ASP A 62 4.91 -6.41 -9.47
CA ASP A 62 5.68 -5.37 -10.15
C ASP A 62 5.23 -3.98 -9.66
N PRO A 63 6.15 -3.02 -9.38
CA PRO A 63 7.61 -3.06 -9.58
C PRO A 63 8.44 -3.56 -8.37
N ILE A 64 7.80 -3.98 -7.26
CA ILE A 64 8.53 -4.41 -6.05
C ILE A 64 9.25 -5.73 -6.29
N VAL A 65 8.54 -6.67 -6.91
CA VAL A 65 9.08 -7.92 -7.40
C VAL A 65 8.81 -7.98 -8.89
N LYS A 66 9.77 -8.47 -9.68
CA LYS A 66 9.64 -8.56 -11.13
C LYS A 66 8.73 -9.73 -11.53
N SER A 67 7.45 -9.63 -11.17
CA SER A 67 6.39 -10.63 -11.32
C SER A 67 5.06 -9.91 -11.59
N THR A 68 4.19 -10.50 -12.40
CA THR A 68 2.81 -10.04 -12.56
C THR A 68 1.86 -10.67 -11.54
N GLU A 69 2.35 -11.64 -10.76
CA GLU A 69 1.61 -12.30 -9.69
C GLU A 69 2.13 -11.89 -8.31
N ASN A 70 1.22 -11.69 -7.37
CA ASN A 70 1.51 -11.36 -5.98
C ASN A 70 2.39 -12.42 -5.31
N GLN A 71 3.60 -12.01 -4.91
CA GLN A 71 4.57 -12.82 -4.19
C GLN A 71 4.63 -12.39 -2.72
N PRO A 72 4.67 -13.34 -1.77
CA PRO A 72 4.87 -13.01 -0.37
C PRO A 72 6.28 -12.50 -0.13
N ILE A 73 6.39 -11.40 0.61
CA ILE A 73 7.66 -10.85 1.08
C ILE A 73 7.62 -10.61 2.59
N THR A 74 8.80 -10.48 3.19
CA THR A 74 8.90 -10.12 4.60
C THR A 74 8.64 -8.63 4.77
N VAL A 75 8.18 -8.23 5.96
CA VAL A 75 8.03 -6.81 6.33
C VAL A 75 9.32 -6.05 6.09
N GLN A 76 10.48 -6.57 6.50
CA GLN A 76 11.76 -5.90 6.29
C GLN A 76 12.04 -5.60 4.80
N LYS A 77 11.85 -6.59 3.90
CA LYS A 77 12.06 -6.38 2.46
C LYS A 77 11.14 -5.31 1.89
N PHE A 78 9.92 -5.22 2.40
CA PHE A 78 8.97 -4.19 1.99
C PHE A 78 9.45 -2.80 2.43
N LEU A 79 9.92 -2.66 3.67
CA LEU A 79 10.46 -1.40 4.19
C LEU A 79 11.71 -0.97 3.44
N ASP A 80 12.65 -1.89 3.20
CA ASP A 80 13.87 -1.64 2.43
C ASP A 80 13.52 -1.12 1.01
N TRP A 81 12.47 -1.67 0.40
CA TRP A 81 11.99 -1.20 -0.89
C TRP A 81 11.37 0.21 -0.81
N LEU A 82 10.54 0.49 0.18
CA LEU A 82 9.96 1.83 0.41
C LEU A 82 11.02 2.89 0.68
N GLU A 83 12.10 2.51 1.37
CA GLU A 83 13.27 3.36 1.61
C GLU A 83 13.96 3.81 0.33
N THR A 84 14.09 2.88 -0.62
CA THR A 84 14.73 3.13 -1.92
C THR A 84 13.79 3.73 -2.96
N HIS A 85 12.47 3.59 -2.76
CA HIS A 85 11.42 4.08 -3.65
C HIS A 85 10.37 4.93 -2.89
N PRO A 86 10.78 6.05 -2.27
CA PRO A 86 9.87 6.90 -1.54
C PRO A 86 8.86 7.55 -2.50
N ASN A 87 7.63 7.69 -2.04
CA ASN A 87 6.52 8.29 -2.77
C ASN A 87 6.12 7.56 -4.06
N SER A 88 6.36 6.25 -4.13
CA SER A 88 5.88 5.40 -5.22
C SER A 88 4.35 5.41 -5.35
N GLY A 89 3.63 5.57 -4.23
CA GLY A 89 2.16 5.68 -4.24
C GLY A 89 1.47 4.39 -4.67
N LEU A 90 2.15 3.25 -4.52
CA LEU A 90 1.61 1.94 -4.88
C LEU A 90 0.38 1.64 -4.04
N VAL A 91 -0.63 1.05 -4.69
CA VAL A 91 -1.93 0.78 -4.08
C VAL A 91 -1.93 -0.62 -3.48
N PHE A 92 -2.45 -0.72 -2.27
CA PHE A 92 -2.59 -1.97 -1.54
C PHE A 92 -3.98 -2.11 -0.99
N THR A 93 -4.51 -3.33 -1.05
CA THR A 93 -5.58 -3.75 -0.15
C THR A 93 -4.99 -4.03 1.22
N TYR A 94 -5.69 -3.64 2.29
CA TYR A 94 -5.19 -3.79 3.66
C TYR A 94 -6.23 -4.40 4.59
N ARG A 95 -5.78 -5.08 5.65
CA ARG A 95 -6.62 -5.46 6.79
C ARG A 95 -5.94 -5.07 8.08
N LEU A 96 -6.77 -4.69 9.05
CA LEU A 96 -6.33 -4.32 10.39
C LEU A 96 -6.56 -5.47 11.38
N ASN A 97 -5.65 -5.64 12.32
CA ASN A 97 -5.84 -6.50 13.49
C ASN A 97 -6.70 -5.81 14.57
N SER A 98 -6.92 -6.49 15.70
CA SER A 98 -7.68 -5.96 16.84
C SER A 98 -7.06 -4.71 17.48
N ASP A 99 -5.76 -4.49 17.27
CA ASP A 99 -5.02 -3.34 17.81
C ASP A 99 -5.02 -2.15 16.82
N GLY A 100 -5.69 -2.29 15.67
CA GLY A 100 -5.75 -1.28 14.62
C GLY A 100 -4.48 -1.17 13.79
N ALA A 101 -3.55 -2.13 13.89
CA ALA A 101 -2.37 -2.20 13.04
C ALA A 101 -2.66 -3.04 11.79
N ILE A 102 -2.03 -2.68 10.68
CA ILE A 102 -2.08 -3.47 9.46
C ILE A 102 -1.41 -4.82 9.72
N ASN A 103 -2.16 -5.90 9.55
CA ASN A 103 -1.64 -7.27 9.61
C ASN A 103 -1.63 -7.98 8.26
N HIS A 104 -2.23 -7.37 7.24
CA HIS A 104 -2.27 -7.90 5.89
C HIS A 104 -2.18 -6.76 4.89
N LEU A 105 -1.26 -6.88 3.92
CA LEU A 105 -1.13 -5.99 2.76
C LEU A 105 -1.03 -6.84 1.51
N GLU A 106 -1.82 -6.50 0.51
CA GLU A 106 -1.77 -7.15 -0.79
C GLU A 106 -1.78 -6.07 -1.86
N GLN A 107 -0.67 -5.98 -2.60
CA GLN A 107 -0.50 -4.98 -3.64
C GLN A 107 -1.54 -5.20 -4.73
N VAL A 108 -2.23 -4.13 -5.10
CA VAL A 108 -3.10 -4.13 -6.27
C VAL A 108 -2.22 -3.95 -7.49
N PHE A 109 -2.26 -4.94 -8.39
CA PHE A 109 -1.59 -4.83 -9.68
C PHE A 109 -2.32 -3.78 -10.53
N THR A 110 -1.65 -2.66 -10.80
CA THR A 110 -2.08 -1.67 -11.79
C THR A 110 -1.14 -1.79 -13.00
N PRO A 111 -1.59 -2.40 -14.12
CA PRO A 111 -0.79 -2.51 -15.34
C PRO A 111 -0.44 -1.14 -15.95
#